data_AF-A0A924HKQ3-F1
#
_entry.id   AF-A0A924HKQ3-F1
#
_cell.length_a   1.000
_cell.length_b   1.000
_cell.length_c   1.000
_cell.angle_alpha   90.00
_cell.angle_beta   90.00
_cell.angle_gamma   90.00
#
_symmetry.space_group_name_H-M   'P 1'
#
loop_
_entity.id
_entity.type
_entity.pdbx_description
1 polymer ?
#
loop_
_entity_poly.entity_id
_entity_poly.type
_entity_poly.pdbx_seq_one_letter_code
_entity_poly.pdbx_strand_id
1 'polypeptide(L)' 'ERGKRLVELNVIENVYNLCKTSTIQNAWKNGQGLNVHGWVYSLETGIINDLKVSFNSDEKLGGVFRFENK' A
#
# COMPACT_ATOMS: atom_id res chain seq x y z
N GLU A 1 -23.27 -3.24 1.03
CA GLU A 1 -22.42 -3.70 2.16
C GLU A 1 -21.27 -4.63 1.73
N ARG A 2 -21.47 -5.95 1.54
CA ARG A 2 -20.36 -6.92 1.30
C ARG A 2 -19.39 -6.55 0.17
N GLY A 3 -19.89 -6.08 -0.98
CA GLY A 3 -19.05 -5.66 -2.10
C GLY A 3 -18.14 -4.47 -1.79
N LYS A 4 -18.66 -3.46 -1.06
CA LYS A 4 -17.86 -2.30 -0.63
C LYS A 4 -16.73 -2.75 0.29
N ARG A 5 -17.03 -3.62 1.25
CA ARG A 5 -16.01 -4.17 2.16
C ARG A 5 -14.94 -4.99 1.43
N LEU A 6 -15.32 -5.77 0.43
CA LEU A 6 -14.37 -6.52 -0.40
C LEU A 6 -13.42 -5.59 -1.17
N VAL A 7 -13.93 -4.47 -1.69
CA VAL A 7 -13.10 -3.46 -2.36
C VAL A 7 -12.10 -2.85 -1.38
N GLU A 8 -12.54 -2.46 -0.18
CA GLU A 8 -11.63 -1.93 0.85
C GLU A 8 -10.51 -2.92 1.20
N LEU A 9 -10.87 -4.19 1.44
CA LEU A 9 -9.91 -5.25 1.74
C LEU A 9 -8.95 -5.50 0.58
N ASN A 10 -9.44 -5.45 -0.66
CA ASN A 10 -8.61 -5.59 -1.85
C ASN A 10 -7.59 -4.44 -1.96
N VAL A 11 -8.01 -3.19 -1.72
CA VAL A 11 -7.12 -2.03 -1.74
C VAL A 11 -6.06 -2.13 -0.65
N ILE A 12 -6.45 -2.53 0.57
CA ILE A 12 -5.49 -2.75 1.67
C ILE A 12 -4.44 -3.77 1.24
N GLU A 13 -4.85 -4.97 0.80
CA GLU A 13 -3.93 -6.04 0.41
C GLU A 13 -3.05 -5.64 -0.80
N ASN A 14 -3.60 -4.92 -1.78
CA ASN A 14 -2.84 -4.47 -2.93
C ASN A 14 -1.78 -3.44 -2.56
N VAL A 15 -2.07 -2.53 -1.62
CA VAL A 15 -1.04 -1.61 -1.09
C VAL A 15 0.12 -2.41 -0.48
N TYR A 16 -0.17 -3.45 0.33
CA TYR A 16 0.88 -4.34 0.84
C TYR A 16 1.65 -5.04 -0.29
N ASN A 17 0.95 -5.56 -1.31
CA ASN A 17 1.59 -6.26 -2.42
C ASN A 17 2.48 -5.36 -3.27
N LEU A 18 2.09 -4.11 -3.48
CA LEU A 18 2.94 -3.10 -4.13
C LEU A 18 4.22 -2.87 -3.33
N CYS A 19 4.11 -2.71 -2.01
CA CYS A 19 5.26 -2.48 -1.13
C CYS A 19 6.25 -3.67 -1.10
N LYS A 20 5.78 -4.90 -1.40
CA LYS A 20 6.64 -6.09 -1.52
C LYS A 20 7.44 -6.13 -2.82
N THR A 21 7.10 -5.32 -3.84
CA THR A 21 7.80 -5.36 -5.13
C THR A 21 9.22 -4.76 -5.03
N SER A 22 10.14 -5.30 -5.83
CA SER A 22 11.53 -4.81 -5.87
C SER A 22 11.61 -3.35 -6.33
N THR A 23 10.73 -2.90 -7.23
CA THR A 23 10.68 -1.50 -7.70
C THR A 23 10.45 -0.52 -6.56
N ILE A 24 9.45 -0.78 -5.70
CA ILE A 24 9.13 0.11 -4.57
C ILE A 24 10.22 0.04 -3.50
N GLN A 25 10.68 -1.17 -3.15
CA GLN A 25 11.72 -1.34 -2.14
C GLN A 25 13.06 -0.75 -2.57
N ASN A 26 13.44 -0.87 -3.84
CA ASN A 26 14.65 -0.25 -4.37
C ASN A 26 14.56 1.28 -4.36
N ALA A 27 13.39 1.85 -4.67
CA ALA A 27 13.18 3.30 -4.58
C ALA A 27 13.41 3.80 -3.14
N TRP A 28 12.84 3.14 -2.13
CA TRP A 28 13.07 3.50 -0.73
C TRP A 28 14.53 3.32 -0.30
N LYS A 29 15.17 2.20 -0.67
CA LYS A 29 16.60 1.98 -0.37
C LYS A 29 17.52 3.00 -1.00
N ASN A 30 17.18 3.48 -2.20
CA ASN A 30 17.94 4.53 -2.89
C ASN A 30 17.61 5.94 -2.35
N GLY A 31 16.84 6.05 -1.26
CA GLY A 31 16.49 7.33 -0.62
C GLY A 31 15.46 8.16 -1.40
N GLN A 32 14.75 7.56 -2.36
CA GLN A 32 13.69 8.26 -3.09
C GLN A 32 12.50 8.48 -2.15
N GLY A 33 12.03 9.73 -2.05
CA GLY A 33 10.86 10.13 -1.25
C GLY A 33 9.54 9.61 -1.84
N LEU A 34 9.28 8.31 -1.70
CA LEU A 34 8.11 7.62 -2.24
C LEU A 34 7.10 7.28 -1.13
N ASN A 35 5.83 7.57 -1.35
CA ASN A 35 4.74 7.22 -0.45
C ASN A 35 3.66 6.42 -1.20
N VAL A 36 3.14 5.36 -0.58
CA VAL A 36 2.05 4.54 -1.10
C VAL A 36 0.87 4.66 -0.14
N HIS A 37 -0.31 5.02 -0.66
CA HIS A 37 -1.55 5.22 0.10
C HIS A 37 -2.69 4.38 -0.46
N GLY A 38 -3.56 3.86 0.41
CA GLY A 38 -4.76 3.12 0.02
C GLY A 38 -6.04 3.91 0.26
N TRP A 39 -6.69 4.35 -0.82
CA TRP A 39 -7.94 5.09 -0.79
C TRP A 39 -9.02 4.39 -1.62
N VAL A 40 -10.28 4.59 -1.23
CA VAL A 40 -11.45 4.14 -1.99
C VAL A 40 -12.34 5.33 -2.30
N TYR A 41 -12.70 5.50 -3.57
CA TYR A 41 -13.65 6.51 -3.99
C TYR A 41 -15.06 5.92 -4.07
N SER A 42 -16.01 6.53 -3.36
CA SER A 42 -17.42 6.13 -3.40
C SER A 42 -18.14 6.83 -4.55
N LEU A 43 -18.61 6.07 -5.53
CA LEU A 43 -19.41 6.62 -6.64
C LEU A 43 -20.80 7.12 -6.21
N GLU A 44 -21.34 6.54 -5.13
CA GLU A 44 -22.66 6.89 -4.61
C GLU A 44 -22.64 8.23 -3.87
N THR A 45 -21.58 8.48 -3.09
CA THR A 45 -21.48 9.66 -2.23
C THR A 45 -20.50 10.72 -2.75
N GLY A 46 -19.64 10.37 -3.72
CA GLY A 46 -18.57 11.23 -4.23
C GLY A 46 -17.44 11.47 -3.24
N ILE A 47 -17.38 10.71 -2.14
CA ILE A 47 -16.40 10.91 -1.06
C ILE A 47 -15.24 9.92 -1.19
N ILE A 48 -14.02 10.41 -0.97
CA ILE A 48 -12.82 9.58 -0.82
C ILE A 48 -12.75 9.08 0.62
N ASN A 49 -12.70 7.76 0.78
CA ASN A 49 -12.45 7.08 2.03
C ASN A 49 -10.97 6.72 2.12
N ASP A 50 -10.26 7.38 3.04
CA ASP A 50 -8.89 7.01 3.39
C ASP A 50 -8.90 5.77 4.30
N LEU A 51 -8.35 4.65 3.80
CA LEU A 51 -8.32 3.38 4.54
C LEU A 51 -7.23 3.31 5.61
N LYS A 52 -6.50 4.42 5.83
CA LYS A 52 -5.44 4.53 6.86
C LYS A 52 -4.32 3.50 6.70
N VAL A 53 -4.12 3.01 5.47
CA VAL A 53 -3.00 2.18 5.07
C VAL A 53 -2.04 3.05 4.27
N SER A 54 -0.83 3.26 4.79
CA SER A 54 0.18 4.09 4.15
C SER A 54 1.61 3.66 4.49
N PHE A 55 2.46 3.65 3.47
CA PHE A 55 3.87 3.26 3.56
C PHE A 55 4.76 4.32 2.95
N ASN A 56 5.83 4.66 3.67
CA ASN A 56 6.87 5.58 3.24
C ASN A 56 8.28 4.96 3.35
N SER A 57 8.35 3.71 3.81
CA SER A 57 9.55 2.88 3.91
C SER A 57 9.14 1.40 4.01
N ASP A 58 10.11 0.51 3.85
CA ASP A 58 9.99 -0.94 4.04
C ASP A 58 10.07 -1.36 5.52
N GLU A 59 10.25 -0.43 6.46
CA GLU A 59 10.33 -0.73 7.89
C GLU A 59 9.06 -1.38 8.44
N LYS A 60 7.90 -0.99 7.91
CA LYS A 60 6.59 -1.55 8.31
C LYS A 60 6.27 -2.88 7.62
N LEU A 61 7.08 -3.33 6.67
CA LEU A 61 6.94 -4.66 6.08
C LEU A 61 7.50 -5.71 7.06
N GLY A 62 6.79 -6.84 7.18
CA GLY A 62 7.30 -7.98 7.94
C GLY A 62 8.65 -8.43 7.40
N GLY A 63 9.57 -8.85 8.29
CA GLY A 63 10.97 -9.12 7.94
C GLY A 63 11.18 -10.08 6.76
N VAL A 64 10.25 -11.02 6.54
CA VAL A 64 10.27 -11.96 5.40
C VAL A 64 10.15 -11.26 4.03
N PHE A 65 9.52 -10.09 3.99
CA PHE A 65 9.24 -9.34 2.77
C PHE A 65 10.24 -8.22 2.50
N ARG A 66 11.15 -7.91 3.45
CA ARG A 66 12.22 -6.95 3.20
C ARG A 66 13.22 -7.59 2.25
N PHE A 67 13.43 -6.94 1.12
CA PHE A 67 14.39 -7.39 0.13
C PHE A 67 15.78 -7.21 0.74
N GLU A 68 16.59 -8.26 0.81
CA GLU A 68 18.03 -8.14 1.08
C GLU A 68 18.76 -8.23 -0.26
N ASN A 69 19.46 -7.15 -0.64
CA ASN A 69 20.38 -7.25 -1.78
C ASN A 69 21.61 -7.98 -1.25
N LYS A 70 21.89 -9.16 -1.81
CA LYS A 70 23.26 -9.69 -1.84
C LYS A 70 24.11 -8.83 -2.76
#